data_AF-A0A139DEE5-F1
#
_entry.id   AF-A0A139DEE5-F1
#
_cell.length_a   1.000
_cell.length_b   1.000
_cell.length_c   1.000
_cell.angle_alpha   90.00
_cell.angle_beta   90.00
_cell.angle_gamma   90.00
#
_symmetry.space_group_name_H-M   'P 1'
#
loop_
_entity.id
_entity.type
_entity.pdbx_description
1 polymer ?
#
loop_
_entity_poly.entity_id
_entity_poly.type
_entity_poly.pdbx_seq_one_letter_code
_entity_poly.pdbx_strand_id
1 'polypeptide(L)'
;EYPDRSCTLVIQLDQLEAGDDQPDLLTLKLSGPGIPGQRMLSLSHPGEALLAYLLDRPDPFPQGLDLILVSGTRVAAIPRTTQVEVI
;
A
#
# COMPACT_ATOMS: atom_id res chain seq x y z
N GLU A 1 -19.35 -5.93 14.46
CA GLU A 1 -18.80 -5.75 13.09
C GLU A 1 -18.37 -7.09 12.53
N TYR A 2 -18.25 -7.20 11.20
CA TYR A 2 -17.80 -8.41 10.50
C TYR A 2 -16.61 -8.04 9.58
N PRO A 3 -15.42 -7.77 10.13
CA PRO A 3 -14.26 -7.28 9.36
C PRO A 3 -13.76 -8.30 8.31
N ASP A 4 -14.14 -9.56 8.49
CA ASP A 4 -13.94 -10.70 7.61
C ASP A 4 -14.78 -10.63 6.32
N ARG A 5 -15.88 -9.86 6.31
CA ARG A 5 -16.71 -9.63 5.11
C ARG A 5 -16.19 -8.51 4.20
N SER A 6 -14.88 -8.32 4.18
CA SER A 6 -14.19 -7.40 3.29
C SER A 6 -13.75 -8.13 2.01
N CYS A 7 -12.93 -7.47 1.18
CA CYS A 7 -12.23 -8.10 0.08
C CYS A 7 -10.73 -7.79 0.13
N THR A 8 -9.94 -8.65 -0.52
CA THR A 8 -8.55 -8.36 -0.85
C THR A 8 -8.50 -7.84 -2.27
N LEU A 9 -7.92 -6.65 -2.46
CA LEU A 9 -7.73 -6.08 -3.79
C LEU A 9 -6.34 -6.46 -4.31
N VAL A 10 -6.30 -7.07 -5.49
CA VAL A 10 -5.06 -7.29 -6.23
C VAL A 10 -4.98 -6.24 -7.34
N ILE A 11 -3.97 -5.38 -7.29
CA ILE A 11 -3.84 -4.21 -8.16
C ILE A 11 -2.56 -4.33 -8.96
N GLN A 12 -2.72 -4.45 -10.27
CA GLN A 12 -1.63 -4.44 -11.23
C GLN A 12 -1.14 -3.01 -11.43
N LEU A 13 0.17 -2.82 -11.29
CA LEU A 13 0.89 -1.58 -11.52
C LEU A 13 1.88 -1.76 -12.68
N ASP A 14 2.30 -0.66 -13.28
CA ASP A 14 3.35 -0.68 -14.30
C ASP A 14 4.70 -0.98 -13.66
N GLN A 15 5.01 -0.33 -12.53
CA GLN A 15 6.28 -0.49 -11.81
C GLN A 15 6.07 -0.59 -10.30
N LEU A 16 6.88 -1.43 -9.65
CA LEU A 16 6.88 -1.66 -8.21
C LEU A 16 8.31 -1.99 -7.77
N GLU A 17 8.88 -1.17 -6.90
CA GLU A 17 10.26 -1.28 -6.46
C GLU A 17 10.37 -1.12 -4.93
N ALA A 18 11.32 -1.81 -4.32
CA ALA A 18 11.63 -1.62 -2.91
C ALA A 18 12.70 -0.53 -2.78
N GLY A 19 12.59 0.31 -1.76
CA GLY A 19 13.49 1.46 -1.56
C GLY A 19 12.88 2.78 -2.03
N ASP A 20 13.73 3.79 -2.20
CA ASP A 20 13.40 5.19 -2.51
C ASP A 20 14.23 5.76 -3.68
N ASP A 21 15.05 4.94 -4.35
CA ASP A 21 16.05 5.37 -5.34
C ASP A 21 15.51 5.41 -6.78
N GLN A 22 14.23 5.79 -6.96
CA GLN A 22 13.56 5.78 -8.28
C GLN A 22 12.90 7.13 -8.58
N PRO A 23 13.53 7.99 -9.42
CA PRO A 23 13.13 9.39 -9.60
C PRO A 23 11.76 9.59 -10.27
N ASP A 24 11.25 8.57 -10.96
CA ASP A 24 9.97 8.63 -11.68
C ASP A 24 8.83 7.89 -10.96
N LEU A 25 9.09 7.40 -9.75
CA LEU A 25 8.12 6.65 -8.96
C LEU A 25 7.67 7.43 -7.73
N LEU A 26 6.41 7.22 -7.36
CA LEU A 26 5.87 7.67 -6.09
C LEU A 26 6.44 6.79 -4.99
N THR A 27 7.12 7.38 -4.01
CA THR A 27 7.66 6.62 -2.88
C THR A 27 6.74 6.73 -1.66
N LEU A 28 6.34 5.57 -1.16
CA LEU A 28 5.56 5.42 0.06
C LEU A 28 6.46 4.97 1.20
N LYS A 29 6.38 5.68 2.33
CA LYS A 29 6.94 5.25 3.60
C LYS A 29 5.90 4.44 4.36
N LEU A 30 6.25 3.19 4.65
CA LEU A 30 5.38 2.22 5.30
C LEU A 30 5.83 1.96 6.74
N SER A 31 4.88 1.94 7.68
CA SER A 31 5.13 1.55 9.07
C SER A 31 3.94 0.82 9.70
N GLY A 32 4.12 0.26 10.90
CA GLY A 32 3.09 -0.45 11.65
C GLY A 32 3.41 -1.94 11.88
N PRO A 33 2.41 -2.75 12.26
CA PRO A 33 2.61 -4.15 12.62
C PRO A 33 3.30 -4.96 11.49
N GLY A 34 4.32 -5.74 11.86
CA GLY A 34 5.10 -6.54 10.91
C GLY A 34 6.22 -5.78 10.17
N ILE A 35 6.35 -4.46 10.36
CA ILE A 35 7.42 -3.64 9.80
C ILE A 35 8.33 -3.16 10.94
N PRO A 36 9.56 -3.68 11.07
CA PRO A 36 10.54 -3.12 11.99
C PRO A 36 10.92 -1.70 11.55
N GLY A 37 10.49 -0.69 12.30
CA GLY A 37 10.72 0.71 11.98
C GLY A 37 9.92 1.16 10.76
N GLN A 38 10.61 1.47 9.66
CA GLN A 38 10.03 1.98 8.42
C GLN A 38 10.61 1.26 7.21
N ARG A 39 9.81 1.17 6.14
CA ARG A 39 10.26 0.67 4.84
C ARG A 39 9.78 1.60 3.73
N MET A 40 10.58 1.71 2.67
CA MET A 40 10.21 2.47 1.48
C MET A 40 9.75 1.52 0.38
N LEU A 41 8.68 1.92 -0.29
CA LEU A 41 8.11 1.24 -1.45
C LEU A 41 7.86 2.27 -2.54
N SER A 42 8.56 2.17 -3.65
CA SER A 42 8.34 3.03 -4.82
C SER A 42 7.43 2.33 -5.81
N LEU A 43 6.44 3.04 -6.37
CA LEU A 43 5.54 2.48 -7.36
C LEU A 43 5.13 3.50 -8.43
N SER A 44 4.77 3.00 -9.60
CA SER A 44 4.11 3.80 -10.64
C SER A 44 2.80 4.37 -10.09
N HIS A 45 2.42 5.57 -10.50
CA HIS A 45 1.26 6.27 -9.93
C HIS A 45 0.00 5.37 -9.90
N PRO A 46 -0.55 5.05 -8.71
CA PRO A 46 -1.61 4.04 -8.56
C PRO A 46 -3.03 4.55 -8.90
N GLY A 47 -3.15 5.74 -9.48
CA GLY A 47 -4.39 6.53 -9.50
C GLY A 47 -4.72 7.21 -8.16
N GLU A 48 -5.48 8.31 -8.24
CA GLU A 48 -5.79 9.17 -7.09
C GLU A 48 -6.63 8.46 -6.01
N ALA A 49 -7.62 7.65 -6.41
CA ALA A 49 -8.51 6.97 -5.47
C ALA A 49 -7.77 5.96 -4.59
N LEU A 50 -6.84 5.19 -5.18
CA LEU A 50 -6.04 4.23 -4.42
C LEU A 50 -5.07 4.95 -3.47
N LEU A 51 -4.42 6.01 -3.96
CA LEU A 51 -3.51 6.80 -3.14
C LEU A 51 -4.23 7.43 -1.95
N ALA A 52 -5.37 8.07 -2.19
CA ALA A 52 -6.21 8.64 -1.14
C ALA A 52 -6.65 7.58 -0.12
N TYR A 53 -7.09 6.40 -0.58
CA TYR A 53 -7.45 5.30 0.33
C TYR A 53 -6.29 4.86 1.23
N LEU A 54 -5.08 4.72 0.66
CA LEU A 54 -3.90 4.29 1.40
C LEU A 54 -3.47 5.32 2.46
N LEU A 55 -3.58 6.62 2.16
CA LEU A 55 -3.19 7.72 3.05
C LEU A 55 -4.25 7.99 4.12
N ASP A 56 -5.52 8.05 3.73
CA ASP A 56 -6.60 8.47 4.63
C ASP A 56 -7.13 7.33 5.50
N ARG A 57 -7.07 6.08 4.99
CA ARG A 57 -7.64 4.89 5.65
C ARG A 57 -9.04 5.16 6.24
N PRO A 58 -10.04 5.45 5.39
CA PRO A 58 -11.34 5.97 5.84
C PRO A 58 -12.17 4.98 6.65
N ASP A 59 -11.91 3.68 6.51
CA ASP A 59 -12.59 2.64 7.26
C ASP A 59 -11.97 2.50 8.66
N PRO A 60 -12.76 2.55 9.75
CA PRO A 60 -12.23 2.39 11.09
C PRO A 60 -11.77 0.95 11.33
N PHE A 61 -10.59 0.78 11.94
CA PHE A 61 -10.12 -0.55 12.34
C PHE A 61 -11.15 -1.22 13.30
N PRO A 62 -11.51 -2.51 13.10
CA PRO A 62 -10.85 -3.53 12.26
C PRO A 62 -11.32 -3.60 10.80
N GLN A 63 -12.18 -2.71 10.34
CA GLN A 63 -12.63 -2.67 8.95
C GLN A 63 -11.54 -2.11 8.02
N GLY A 64 -11.75 -2.28 6.72
CA GLY A 64 -10.85 -1.83 5.67
C GLY A 64 -10.49 -2.91 4.65
N LEU A 65 -9.80 -2.49 3.62
CA LEU A 65 -9.33 -3.31 2.51
C LEU A 65 -7.89 -3.73 2.77
N ASP A 66 -7.59 -4.97 2.43
CA ASP A 66 -6.21 -5.46 2.34
C ASP A 66 -5.80 -5.44 0.87
N LEU A 67 -4.60 -4.90 0.59
CA LEU A 67 -4.15 -4.65 -0.78
C LEU A 67 -2.92 -5.49 -1.10
N ILE A 68 -2.89 -6.02 -2.32
CA ILE A 68 -1.73 -6.69 -2.91
C ILE A 68 -1.40 -5.95 -4.21
N LEU A 69 -0.27 -5.26 -4.22
CA LEU A 69 0.28 -4.58 -5.39
C LEU A 69 1.17 -5.55 -6.15
N VAL A 70 1.00 -5.63 -7.47
CA VAL A 70 1.76 -6.53 -8.34
C VAL A 70 2.30 -5.81 -9.57
N SER A 71 3.54 -6.11 -9.96
CA SER A 71 4.14 -5.70 -11.25
C SER A 71 5.12 -6.78 -11.71
N GLY A 72 4.84 -7.41 -12.86
CA GLY A 72 5.61 -8.56 -13.34
C GLY A 72 5.71 -9.68 -12.28
N THR A 73 6.93 -9.96 -11.81
CA THR A 73 7.21 -10.96 -10.77
C THR A 73 7.32 -10.37 -9.36
N ARG A 74 7.02 -9.08 -9.19
CA ARG A 74 7.12 -8.37 -7.91
C ARG A 74 5.76 -8.24 -7.25
N VAL A 75 5.75 -8.38 -5.93
CA VAL A 75 4.55 -8.35 -5.10
C VAL A 75 4.85 -7.57 -3.81
N ALA A 76 3.93 -6.69 -3.42
CA ALA A 76 3.92 -6.05 -2.10
C ALA A 76 2.52 -6.12 -1.51
N ALA A 77 2.39 -6.58 -0.27
CA ALA A 77 1.12 -6.59 0.45
C ALA A 77 1.09 -5.40 1.43
N ILE A 78 -0.01 -4.65 1.40
CA ILE A 78 -0.29 -3.54 2.31
C ILE A 78 -1.60 -3.85 3.06
N PRO A 79 -1.53 -4.50 4.23
CA PRO A 79 -2.68 -4.71 5.09
C PRO A 79 -3.37 -3.40 5.52
N ARG A 80 -4.63 -3.50 5.95
CA ARG A 80 -5.41 -2.35 6.48
C ARG A 80 -4.79 -1.66 7.70
N THR A 81 -3.87 -2.32 8.40
CA THR A 81 -3.16 -1.77 9.57
C THR A 81 -1.88 -1.00 9.21
N THR A 82 -1.41 -1.06 7.97
CA THR A 82 -0.18 -0.38 7.55
C THR A 82 -0.43 1.12 7.39
N GLN A 83 0.35 1.91 8.13
CA GLN A 83 0.39 3.35 8.00
C GLN A 83 1.23 3.72 6.77
N VAL A 84 0.74 4.66 5.97
CA VAL A 84 1.32 5.04 4.70
C VAL A 84 1.47 6.56 4.67
N GLU A 85 2.66 7.03 4.28
CA GLU A 85 2.95 8.43 4.02
C GLU A 85 3.63 8.55 2.64
N VAL A 86 3.38 9.65 1.93
CA VAL A 86 4.17 10.02 0.75
C VAL A 86 5.42 10.77 1.21
N ILE A 87 6.57 10.49 0.58
CA ILE A 87 7.83 11.20 0.78
C ILE A 87 8.35 11.85 -0.49
#